data_AF-A0A7W8C139-F1
#
_entry.id   AF-A0A7W8C139-F1
#
_cell.length_a   1.000
_cell.length_b   1.000
_cell.length_c   1.000
_cell.angle_alpha   90.00
_cell.angle_beta   90.00
_cell.angle_gamma   90.00
#
_symmetry.space_group_name_H-M   'P 1'
#
loop_
_entity.id
_entity.type
_entity.pdbx_description
1 polymer ?
#
loop_
_entity_poly.entity_id
_entity_poly.type
_entity_poly.pdbx_seq_one_letter_code
_entity_poly.pdbx_strand_id
1 'polypeptide(L)'
;MLERTNAPHTDTKILSFAVPHDMVEKVLSAMHSYGLREENESIPWREAFRTVSDEDIPGRYLRGARYRENLTQRQLSEMTGITVPHLSAMENGKRPIGKKNARLLADALNIDPRRLLDV
;
A
#
# COMPACT_ATOMS: atom_id res chain seq x y z
N MET A 1 24.62 -20.19 -9.49
CA MET A 1 24.97 -19.67 -8.15
C MET A 1 24.68 -18.18 -8.22
N LEU A 2 23.60 -17.69 -7.61
CA LEU A 2 23.31 -16.25 -7.59
C LEU A 2 24.34 -15.59 -6.68
N GLU A 3 25.14 -14.68 -7.24
CA GLU A 3 26.12 -13.93 -6.46
C GLU A 3 25.41 -13.14 -5.36
N ARG A 4 25.98 -13.16 -4.15
CA ARG A 4 25.50 -12.35 -3.02
C ARG A 4 25.58 -10.90 -3.47
N THR A 5 24.44 -10.21 -3.52
CA THR A 5 24.38 -8.77 -3.67
C THR A 5 25.23 -8.19 -2.53
N ASN A 6 26.42 -7.68 -2.83
CA ASN A 6 27.22 -6.97 -1.84
C ASN A 6 26.35 -5.81 -1.34
N ALA A 7 26.00 -5.84 -0.05
CA ALA A 7 25.27 -4.76 0.58
C ALA A 7 26.00 -3.44 0.28
N PRO A 8 25.29 -2.36 -0.06
CA PRO A 8 25.93 -1.08 -0.32
C PRO A 8 26.80 -0.72 0.90
N HIS A 9 28.04 -0.30 0.64
CA HIS A 9 28.89 0.29 1.67
C HIS A 9 28.17 1.56 2.14
N THR A 10 27.55 1.49 3.32
CA THR A 10 26.87 2.64 3.92
C THR A 10 27.82 3.19 4.98
N ASP A 11 28.49 4.29 4.63
CA ASP A 11 29.37 5.05 5.53
C ASP A 11 28.56 5.84 6.59
N THR A 12 27.23 5.78 6.50
CA THR A 12 26.28 6.50 7.35
C THR A 12 25.35 5.52 8.07
N LYS A 13 25.06 5.80 9.35
CA LYS A 13 24.09 5.05 10.15
C LYS A 13 22.94 5.95 10.58
N ILE A 14 21.71 5.56 10.25
CA ILE A 14 20.50 6.29 10.65
C ILE A 14 20.25 6.06 12.15
N LEU A 15 20.01 7.15 12.88
CA LEU A 15 19.60 7.14 14.27
C LEU A 15 18.16 7.66 14.39
N SER A 16 17.31 6.96 15.15
CA SER A 16 15.91 7.34 15.34
C SER A 16 15.52 7.21 16.81
N PHE A 17 14.88 8.24 17.35
CA PHE A 17 14.48 8.33 18.76
C PHE A 17 13.12 9.00 18.89
N ALA A 18 12.36 8.61 19.91
CA ALA A 18 11.17 9.36 20.31
C ALA A 18 11.60 10.65 21.03
N VAL A 19 11.06 11.78 20.60
CA VAL A 19 11.38 13.10 21.15
C VAL A 19 10.07 13.75 21.62
N PRO A 20 10.00 14.29 22.85
CA PRO A 20 8.87 15.10 23.28
C PRO A 20 8.59 16.26 22.31
N HIS A 21 7.31 16.55 22.05
CA HIS A 21 6.92 17.54 21.03
C HIS A 21 7.56 18.92 21.23
N ASP A 22 7.75 19.36 22.48
CA ASP A 22 8.37 20.63 22.85
C ASP A 22 9.90 20.65 22.66
N MET A 23 10.53 19.49 22.52
CA MET A 23 11.98 19.37 22.34
C MET A 23 12.41 19.25 20.86
N VAL A 24 11.46 19.09 19.93
CA VAL A 24 11.77 18.83 18.50
C VAL A 24 12.70 19.90 17.93
N GLU A 25 12.34 21.17 18.03
CA GLU A 25 13.15 22.30 17.51
C GLU A 25 14.56 22.34 18.10
N LYS A 26 14.67 22.07 19.41
CA LYS A 26 15.97 22.07 20.10
C LYS A 26 16.87 20.93 19.59
N VAL A 27 16.29 19.75 19.37
CA VAL A 27 17.02 18.59 18.84
C VAL A 27 17.44 18.85 17.39
N LEU A 28 16.54 19.35 16.54
CA LEU A 28 16.86 19.67 15.15
C LEU A 28 17.97 20.72 15.06
N SER A 29 17.88 21.80 15.83
CA SER A 29 18.92 22.84 15.90
C SER A 29 20.28 22.26 16.33
N ALA A 30 20.30 21.39 17.33
CA ALA A 30 21.53 20.72 17.77
C ALA A 30 22.10 19.83 16.66
N MET A 31 21.29 19.00 16.01
CA MET A 31 21.75 18.12 14.92
C MET A 31 22.28 18.94 13.73
N HIS A 32 21.60 20.01 13.34
CA HIS A 32 22.03 20.92 12.28
C HIS A 32 23.38 21.60 12.63
N SER A 33 23.64 21.91 13.90
CA SER A 33 24.93 22.47 14.33
C SER A 33 26.11 21.50 14.15
N TYR A 34 25.86 20.19 14.14
CA TYR A 34 26.83 19.16 13.81
C TYR A 34 26.93 18.87 12.30
N GLY A 35 26.19 19.61 11.46
CA GLY A 35 26.14 19.38 10.00
C GLY A 35 25.30 18.16 9.59
N LEU A 36 24.61 17.52 10.54
CA LEU A 36 23.66 16.45 10.27
C LEU A 36 22.38 17.05 9.70
N ARG A 37 21.73 16.36 8.77
CA ARG A 37 20.41 16.75 8.23
C ARG A 37 19.43 15.62 8.44
N GLU A 38 18.14 15.96 8.45
CA GLU A 38 17.11 14.93 8.46
C GLU A 38 17.21 14.12 7.17
N GLU A 39 17.45 12.83 7.31
CA GLU A 39 17.34 11.89 6.20
C GLU A 39 15.87 11.49 6.06
N ASN A 40 15.08 12.38 5.47
CA ASN A 40 13.69 12.08 5.09
C ASN A 40 13.69 11.35 3.75
N GLU A 41 14.14 10.09 3.74
CA GLU A 41 14.02 9.19 2.57
C GLU A 41 12.56 8.78 2.29
N SER A 42 11.63 9.11 3.19
CA SER A 42 10.22 8.78 3.01
C SER A 42 9.51 9.86 2.21
N ILE A 43 9.02 9.47 1.04
CA ILE A 43 8.01 10.22 0.30
C ILE A 43 6.63 9.63 0.59
N PRO A 44 5.55 10.43 0.56
CA PRO A 44 4.19 9.91 0.62
C PRO A 44 4.01 8.80 -0.42
N TRP A 45 3.31 7.73 -0.05
CA TRP A 45 3.15 6.57 -0.95
C TRP A 45 2.51 6.97 -2.31
N ARG A 46 1.65 7.99 -2.34
CA ARG A 46 1.08 8.55 -3.58
C ARG A 46 2.15 9.11 -4.51
N GLU A 47 3.20 9.71 -3.96
CA GLU A 47 4.34 10.23 -4.72
C GLU A 47 5.31 9.13 -5.15
N ALA A 48 5.44 8.06 -4.36
CA ALA A 48 6.18 6.86 -4.75
C ALA A 48 5.49 6.11 -5.90
N PHE A 49 4.14 6.15 -5.93
CA PHE A 49 3.30 5.41 -6.86
C PHE A 49 2.50 6.33 -7.79
N ARG A 50 3.17 7.30 -8.44
CA ARG A 50 2.51 8.32 -9.31
C ARG A 50 1.72 7.74 -10.49
N THR A 51 2.03 6.51 -10.88
CA THR A 51 1.34 5.81 -11.98
C THR A 51 0.03 5.16 -11.54
N VAL A 52 -0.31 5.26 -10.25
CA VAL A 52 -1.54 4.74 -9.67
C VAL A 52 -2.50 5.89 -9.53
N SER A 53 -3.54 5.89 -10.35
CA SER A 53 -4.62 6.87 -10.22
C SER A 53 -5.54 6.49 -9.06
N ASP A 54 -6.36 7.43 -8.58
CA ASP A 54 -7.31 7.14 -7.51
C ASP A 54 -8.36 6.09 -7.94
N GLU A 55 -8.71 6.06 -9.23
CA GLU A 55 -9.64 5.10 -9.83
C GLU A 55 -9.08 3.65 -9.84
N ASP A 56 -7.75 3.49 -9.80
CA ASP A 56 -7.08 2.19 -9.71
C ASP A 56 -7.11 1.63 -8.28
N ILE A 57 -7.29 2.48 -7.26
CA ILE A 57 -7.15 2.10 -5.85
C ILE A 57 -8.12 0.98 -5.47
N PRO A 58 -9.44 1.04 -5.81
CA PRO A 58 -10.37 -0.03 -5.46
C PRO A 58 -9.97 -1.40 -6.04
N GLY A 59 -9.53 -1.43 -7.30
CA GLY A 59 -9.11 -2.66 -7.97
C GLY A 59 -7.83 -3.25 -7.36
N ARG A 60 -6.84 -2.40 -7.05
CA ARG A 60 -5.62 -2.80 -6.36
C ARG A 60 -5.89 -3.28 -4.94
N TYR A 61 -6.78 -2.61 -4.23
CA TYR A 61 -7.21 -3.02 -2.89
C TYR A 61 -7.89 -4.38 -2.92
N LEU A 62 -8.82 -4.62 -3.86
CA LEU A 62 -9.45 -5.93 -4.06
C LEU A 62 -8.42 -7.03 -4.26
N ARG A 63 -7.45 -6.80 -5.15
CA ARG A 63 -6.38 -7.77 -5.44
C ARG A 63 -5.52 -8.05 -4.22
N GLY A 64 -5.16 -7.00 -3.48
CA GLY A 64 -4.39 -7.12 -2.24
C GLY A 64 -5.15 -7.89 -1.15
N ALA A 65 -6.44 -7.59 -0.96
CA ALA A 65 -7.31 -8.30 -0.03
C ALA A 65 -7.45 -9.78 -0.41
N ARG A 66 -7.60 -10.10 -1.70
CA ARG A 66 -7.63 -11.48 -2.18
C ARG A 66 -6.34 -12.23 -1.87
N TYR A 67 -5.18 -11.60 -2.07
CA TYR A 67 -3.90 -12.22 -1.72
C TYR A 67 -3.71 -12.39 -0.21
N ARG A 68 -4.21 -11.45 0.61
CA ARG A 68 -4.20 -11.56 2.08
C ARG A 68 -4.95 -12.79 2.56
N GLU A 69 -6.07 -13.12 1.91
CA GLU A 69 -6.87 -14.33 2.19
C GLU A 69 -6.35 -15.59 1.48
N ASN A 70 -5.21 -15.52 0.78
CA ASN A 70 -4.63 -16.62 -0.02
C ASN A 70 -5.59 -17.23 -1.06
N LEU A 71 -6.48 -16.42 -1.62
CA LEU A 71 -7.48 -16.88 -2.60
C LEU A 71 -6.99 -16.68 -4.04
N THR A 72 -7.31 -17.62 -4.91
CA THR A 72 -7.25 -17.41 -6.37
C THR A 72 -8.48 -16.64 -6.85
N GLN A 73 -8.43 -16.05 -8.05
CA GLN A 73 -9.61 -15.43 -8.66
C GLN A 73 -10.75 -16.44 -8.89
N ARG A 74 -10.42 -17.72 -9.13
CA ARG A 74 -11.42 -18.79 -9.25
C ARG A 74 -12.13 -19.07 -7.93
N GLN A 75 -11.39 -19.20 -6.83
CA GLN A 75 -11.99 -19.41 -5.50
C GLN A 75 -12.85 -18.22 -5.09
N LEU A 76 -12.37 -16.98 -5.30
CA LEU A 76 -13.17 -15.79 -5.03
C LEU A 76 -14.44 -15.74 -5.91
N SER A 77 -14.35 -16.20 -7.16
CA SER A 77 -15.50 -16.32 -8.07
C SER A 77 -16.54 -17.31 -7.53
N GLU A 78 -16.11 -18.46 -7.02
CA GLU A 78 -16.97 -19.47 -6.41
C GLU A 78 -17.67 -18.94 -5.15
N MET A 79 -16.96 -18.17 -4.31
CA MET A 79 -17.52 -17.60 -3.09
C MET A 79 -18.54 -16.48 -3.34
N THR A 80 -18.34 -15.67 -4.40
CA THR A 80 -19.13 -14.45 -4.64
C THR A 80 -20.16 -14.58 -5.75
N GLY A 81 -20.05 -15.62 -6.58
CA GLY A 81 -20.82 -15.77 -7.82
C GLY A 81 -20.43 -14.78 -8.92
N ILE A 82 -19.39 -13.95 -8.72
CA ILE A 82 -18.87 -13.03 -9.73
C ILE A 82 -17.95 -13.82 -10.66
N THR A 83 -18.10 -13.70 -11.97
CA THR A 83 -17.27 -14.47 -12.91
C THR A 83 -15.79 -14.07 -12.84
N VAL A 84 -14.88 -15.03 -13.07
CA VAL A 84 -13.43 -14.78 -13.09
C VAL A 84 -13.02 -13.64 -14.03
N PRO A 85 -13.56 -13.51 -15.27
CA PRO A 85 -13.24 -12.36 -16.13
C PRO A 85 -13.67 -11.03 -15.53
N HIS A 86 -14.79 -10.98 -14.81
CA HIS A 86 -15.24 -9.77 -14.13
C HIS A 86 -14.34 -9.42 -12.93
N LEU A 87 -13.96 -10.40 -12.12
CA LEU A 87 -13.00 -10.20 -11.03
C LEU A 87 -11.66 -9.69 -11.56
N SER A 88 -11.15 -10.30 -12.62
CA SER A 88 -9.91 -9.86 -13.26
C SER A 88 -10.03 -8.44 -13.82
N ALA A 89 -11.14 -8.09 -14.47
CA ALA A 89 -11.36 -6.74 -14.96
C ALA A 89 -11.42 -5.70 -13.81
N MET A 90 -12.08 -6.04 -12.70
CA MET A 90 -12.14 -5.18 -11.50
C MET A 90 -10.76 -5.02 -10.85
N GLU A 91 -10.01 -6.11 -10.65
CA GLU A 91 -8.67 -6.08 -10.03
C GLU A 91 -7.65 -5.26 -10.84
N ASN A 92 -7.84 -5.15 -12.15
CA ASN A 92 -6.96 -4.41 -13.06
C ASN A 92 -7.50 -3.03 -13.43
N GLY A 93 -8.51 -2.50 -12.73
CA GLY A 93 -9.07 -1.15 -13.01
C GLY A 93 -9.85 -1.03 -14.32
N LYS A 94 -9.98 -2.11 -15.10
CA LYS A 94 -10.71 -2.12 -16.39
C LYS A 94 -12.23 -2.04 -16.22
N ARG A 95 -12.73 -2.26 -14.99
CA ARG A 95 -14.15 -2.19 -14.66
C ARG A 95 -14.33 -1.63 -13.24
N PRO A 96 -15.23 -0.65 -13.04
CA PRO A 96 -15.54 -0.17 -11.70
C PRO A 96 -16.27 -1.24 -10.87
N ILE A 97 -16.09 -1.17 -9.55
CA ILE A 97 -16.76 -2.06 -8.59
C ILE A 97 -18.03 -1.34 -8.10
N GLY A 98 -19.19 -1.87 -8.46
CA GLY A 98 -20.46 -1.33 -8.00
C GLY A 98 -20.81 -1.76 -6.57
N LYS A 99 -21.67 -0.98 -5.88
CA LYS A 99 -22.12 -1.21 -4.48
C LYS A 99 -22.56 -2.64 -4.17
N LYS A 100 -23.24 -3.31 -5.11
CA LYS A 100 -23.67 -4.71 -4.93
C LYS A 100 -22.47 -5.65 -4.84
N ASN A 101 -21.55 -5.56 -5.80
CA ASN A 101 -20.36 -6.41 -5.84
C ASN A 101 -19.40 -6.07 -4.70
N ALA A 102 -19.29 -4.79 -4.33
CA ALA A 102 -18.48 -4.36 -3.20
C ALA A 102 -18.91 -5.07 -1.90
N ARG A 103 -20.21 -5.24 -1.65
CA ARG A 103 -20.70 -6.00 -0.48
C ARG A 103 -20.36 -7.47 -0.57
N LEU A 104 -20.63 -8.13 -1.70
CA LEU A 104 -20.31 -9.55 -1.89
C LEU A 104 -18.81 -9.84 -1.70
N LEU A 105 -17.96 -9.00 -2.30
CA LEU A 105 -16.51 -9.09 -2.17
C LEU A 105 -16.04 -8.80 -0.74
N ALA A 106 -16.67 -7.82 -0.08
CA ALA A 106 -16.34 -7.47 1.29
C ALA A 106 -16.65 -8.59 2.29
N ASP A 107 -17.81 -9.23 2.14
CA ASP A 107 -18.20 -10.37 2.97
C ASP A 107 -17.25 -11.55 2.74
N ALA A 108 -16.89 -11.84 1.49
CA ALA A 108 -15.98 -12.93 1.14
C ALA A 108 -14.51 -12.69 1.58
N LEU A 109 -14.09 -11.43 1.69
CA LEU A 109 -12.70 -11.04 1.99
C LEU A 109 -12.52 -10.43 3.38
N ASN A 110 -13.59 -10.37 4.18
CA ASN A 110 -13.60 -9.77 5.52
C ASN A 110 -13.00 -8.34 5.55
N ILE A 111 -13.53 -7.45 4.71
CA ILE A 111 -13.11 -6.04 4.58
C ILE A 111 -14.32 -5.10 4.63
N ASP A 112 -14.10 -3.78 4.84
CA ASP A 112 -15.18 -2.79 4.69
C ASP A 112 -15.47 -2.56 3.19
N PRO A 113 -16.72 -2.72 2.71
CA PRO A 113 -17.08 -2.50 1.31
C PRO A 113 -16.78 -1.10 0.79
N ARG A 114 -16.68 -0.07 1.66
CA ARG A 114 -16.30 1.30 1.28
C ARG A 114 -14.90 1.38 0.69
N ARG A 115 -14.01 0.44 1.03
CA ARG A 115 -12.65 0.36 0.47
C ARG A 115 -12.61 -0.05 -1.00
N LEU A 116 -13.74 -0.60 -1.51
CA LEU A 116 -13.90 -1.03 -2.89
C LEU A 116 -14.70 -0.04 -3.73
N LEU A 117 -15.11 1.09 -3.16
CA LEU A 117 -15.84 2.12 -3.87
C LEU A 117 -14.91 3.29 -4.09
N ASP A 118 -15.02 3.87 -5.28
CA ASP A 118 -14.46 5.19 -5.54
C ASP A 118 -15.29 6.23 -4.77
N VAL A 119 -14.63 7.22 -4.17
CA VAL A 119 -15.26 8.25 -3.32
C VAL A 119 -15.30 9.57 -4.07
#